data_AF-A0A968CCA7-F1
#
_entry.id   AF-A0A968CCA7-F1
#
_cell.length_a   1.000
_cell.length_b   1.000
_cell.length_c   1.000
_cell.angle_alpha   90.00
_cell.angle_beta   90.00
_cell.angle_gamma   90.00
#
_symmetry.space_group_name_H-M   'P 1'
#
loop_
_entity.id
_entity.type
_entity.pdbx_description
1 polymer ?
#
loop_
_entity_poly.entity_id
_entity_poly.type
_entity_poly.pdbx_seq_one_letter_code
_entity_poly.pdbx_strand_id
1 'polypeptide(L)'
;AWRGLGAVGFGHVEVGTVTPRPQPGNPRPRVFRLPADEALINRMGFPSEGADAVAARLGGDRGGMVLGVSIGPNRFDDRDRAVADYELLVDR
;
A
#
# COMPACT_ATOMS: atom_id res chain seq x y z
N ALA A 1 4.50 -9.38 -7.49
CA ALA A 1 5.05 -9.74 -6.17
C ALA A 1 4.10 -10.62 -5.36
N TRP A 2 2.82 -10.25 -5.19
CA TRP A 2 1.86 -11.03 -4.37
C TRP A 2 1.70 -12.51 -4.79
N ARG A 3 1.80 -12.84 -6.10
CA ARG A 3 1.81 -14.24 -6.58
C ARG A 3 2.90 -15.11 -5.92
N GLY A 4 4.08 -14.54 -5.72
CA GLY A 4 5.19 -15.24 -5.07
C GLY A 4 4.93 -15.51 -3.58
N LEU A 5 4.21 -14.59 -2.89
CA LEU A 5 3.80 -14.81 -1.51
C LEU A 5 2.81 -15.98 -1.40
N GLY A 6 1.89 -16.13 -2.36
CA GLY A 6 1.02 -17.30 -2.43
C GLY A 6 1.78 -18.61 -2.60
N ALA A 7 2.80 -18.61 -3.47
CA ALA A 7 3.62 -19.79 -3.71
C ALA A 7 4.43 -20.25 -2.47
N VAL A 8 4.74 -19.34 -1.53
CA VAL A 8 5.44 -19.67 -0.27
C VAL A 8 4.49 -19.93 0.91
N GLY A 9 3.19 -20.08 0.65
CA GLY A 9 2.23 -20.60 1.64
C GLY A 9 1.39 -19.56 2.38
N PHE A 10 1.42 -18.28 1.98
CA PHE A 10 0.49 -17.29 2.54
C PHE A 10 -0.95 -17.55 2.04
N GLY A 11 -1.90 -17.66 2.97
CA GLY A 11 -3.33 -17.87 2.64
C GLY A 11 -4.05 -16.64 2.09
N HIS A 12 -3.53 -15.43 2.32
CA HIS A 12 -3.98 -14.18 1.73
C HIS A 12 -2.84 -13.15 1.77
N VAL A 13 -2.97 -12.06 1.00
CA VAL A 13 -1.99 -10.95 0.97
C VAL A 13 -2.71 -9.61 0.99
N GLU A 14 -2.26 -8.67 1.82
CA GLU A 14 -2.68 -7.27 1.76
C GLU A 14 -1.63 -6.44 1.00
N VAL A 15 -2.07 -5.66 0.01
CA VAL A 15 -1.21 -4.73 -0.76
C VAL A 15 -1.52 -3.28 -0.40
N GLY A 16 -0.52 -2.40 -0.49
CA GLY A 16 -0.65 -0.98 -0.19
C GLY A 16 0.33 -0.51 0.88
N THR A 17 0.10 0.62 1.55
CA THR A 17 -1.08 1.51 1.44
C THR A 17 -1.13 2.24 0.09
N VAL A 18 -2.26 2.10 -0.62
CA VAL A 18 -2.54 2.77 -1.88
C VAL A 18 -3.14 4.15 -1.60
N THR A 19 -2.66 5.14 -2.32
CA THR A 19 -3.18 6.52 -2.31
C THR A 19 -3.82 6.85 -3.65
N PRO A 20 -4.73 7.82 -3.75
CA PRO A 20 -5.38 8.10 -5.04
C PRO A 20 -4.37 8.49 -6.12
N ARG A 21 -3.46 9.42 -5.78
CA ARG A 21 -2.39 9.89 -6.66
C ARG A 21 -1.02 9.36 -6.21
N PRO A 22 -0.03 9.28 -7.11
CA PRO A 22 1.33 8.92 -6.74
C PRO A 22 1.91 9.90 -5.71
N GLN A 23 2.68 9.38 -4.76
CA GLN A 23 3.45 10.22 -3.84
C GLN A 23 4.74 9.51 -3.38
N PRO A 24 5.83 10.26 -3.13
CA PRO A 24 7.14 9.66 -2.83
C PRO A 24 7.29 9.14 -1.39
N GLY A 25 6.40 9.55 -0.48
CA GLY A 25 6.54 9.37 0.97
C GLY A 25 7.58 10.29 1.62
N ASN A 26 8.00 9.99 2.84
CA ASN A 26 8.97 10.81 3.58
C ASN A 26 10.41 10.70 3.01
N PRO A 27 11.31 11.68 3.20
CA PRO A 27 12.71 11.57 2.76
C PRO A 27 13.44 10.35 3.35
N ARG A 28 14.43 9.83 2.63
CA ARG A 28 15.31 8.75 3.11
C ARG A 28 16.46 9.32 3.97
N PRO A 29 17.01 8.59 4.95
CA PRO A 29 16.65 7.23 5.39
C PRO A 29 15.38 7.19 6.27
N ARG A 30 14.55 6.16 6.07
CA ARG A 30 13.19 6.05 6.65
C ARG A 30 12.76 4.64 7.09
N VAL A 31 13.66 3.66 7.00
CA VAL A 31 13.49 2.29 7.51
C VAL A 31 14.79 1.89 8.20
N PHE A 32 14.67 1.36 9.42
CA PHE A 32 15.79 0.99 10.27
C PHE A 32 15.55 -0.41 10.83
N ARG A 33 16.60 -1.24 10.89
CA ARG A 33 16.54 -2.61 11.39
C ARG A 33 17.21 -2.68 12.75
N LEU A 34 16.62 -3.44 13.66
CA LEU A 34 17.14 -3.74 15.00
C LEU A 34 17.22 -5.26 15.15
N PRO A 35 18.27 -5.91 14.60
CA PRO A 35 18.30 -7.38 14.50
C PRO A 35 18.31 -8.11 15.84
N ALA A 36 18.96 -7.53 16.86
CA ALA A 36 19.01 -8.11 18.20
C ALA A 36 17.62 -8.21 18.86
N ASP A 37 16.70 -7.31 18.48
CA ASP A 37 15.34 -7.23 18.99
C ASP A 37 14.31 -7.86 18.02
N GLU A 38 14.78 -8.43 16.91
CA GLU A 38 13.92 -8.88 15.79
C GLU A 38 12.93 -7.80 15.31
N ALA A 39 13.34 -6.52 15.36
CA ALA A 39 12.43 -5.38 15.18
C ALA A 39 12.78 -4.46 14.00
N LEU A 40 11.78 -3.65 13.60
CA LEU A 40 11.88 -2.62 12.56
C LEU A 40 11.28 -1.30 13.03
N ILE A 41 11.92 -0.19 12.68
CA ILE A 41 11.35 1.16 12.79
C ILE A 41 11.16 1.71 11.39
N ASN A 42 9.96 2.21 11.07
CA ASN A 42 9.69 2.86 9.80
C ASN A 42 8.95 4.20 9.98
N ARG A 43 9.24 5.13 9.07
CA ARG A 43 8.53 6.40 8.91
C ARG A 43 8.30 6.65 7.42
N MET A 44 7.72 5.68 6.74
CA MET A 44 7.63 5.66 5.28
C MET A 44 6.74 6.77 4.71
N GLY A 45 5.60 7.06 5.36
CA GLY A 45 4.67 8.11 4.94
C GLY A 45 3.94 7.79 3.63
N PHE A 46 3.47 6.56 3.46
CA PHE A 46 2.71 6.06 2.29
C PHE A 46 3.35 6.38 0.93
N PRO A 47 4.58 5.91 0.63
CA PRO A 47 5.07 5.93 -0.74
C PRO A 47 4.19 5.04 -1.62
N SER A 48 3.61 5.60 -2.68
CA SER A 48 2.61 4.95 -3.52
C SER A 48 2.72 5.43 -4.96
N GLU A 49 2.45 4.55 -5.92
CA GLU A 49 2.39 4.88 -7.36
C GLU A 49 0.98 5.31 -7.81
N GLY A 50 0.04 5.46 -6.88
CA GLY A 50 -1.34 5.84 -7.16
C GLY A 50 -2.26 4.64 -7.41
N ALA A 51 -3.56 4.88 -7.26
CA ALA A 51 -4.59 3.85 -7.36
C ALA A 51 -4.62 3.19 -8.75
N ASP A 52 -4.52 3.99 -9.81
CA ASP A 52 -4.61 3.51 -11.19
C ASP A 52 -3.50 2.53 -11.55
N ALA A 53 -2.26 2.83 -11.14
CA ALA A 53 -1.13 1.95 -11.36
C ALA A 53 -1.27 0.64 -10.57
N VAL A 54 -1.84 0.69 -9.37
CA VAL A 54 -2.08 -0.51 -8.55
C VAL A 54 -3.23 -1.34 -9.12
N ALA A 55 -4.36 -0.73 -9.47
CA ALA A 55 -5.50 -1.39 -10.08
C ALA A 55 -5.11 -2.15 -11.34
N ALA A 56 -4.32 -1.53 -12.22
CA ALA A 56 -3.79 -2.18 -13.43
C ALA A 56 -2.97 -3.45 -13.12
N ARG A 57 -2.21 -3.47 -12.01
CA ARG A 57 -1.41 -4.64 -11.60
C ARG A 57 -2.20 -5.72 -10.85
N LEU A 58 -3.31 -5.33 -10.22
CA LEU A 58 -4.22 -6.25 -9.52
C LEU A 58 -5.28 -6.86 -10.45
N GLY A 59 -5.41 -6.32 -11.67
CA GLY A 59 -6.23 -6.89 -12.73
C GLY A 59 -5.72 -8.25 -13.21
N GLY A 60 -6.63 -9.03 -13.79
CA GLY A 60 -6.36 -10.36 -14.33
C GLY A 60 -6.52 -11.50 -13.33
N ASP A 61 -6.11 -12.69 -13.73
CA ASP A 61 -6.27 -13.91 -12.93
C ASP A 61 -5.41 -13.88 -11.65
N ARG A 62 -6.09 -14.19 -10.53
CA ARG A 62 -5.54 -14.22 -9.18
C ARG A 62 -5.13 -15.62 -8.73
N GLY A 63 -5.45 -16.67 -9.50
CA GLY A 63 -5.07 -18.05 -9.19
C GLY A 63 -5.60 -18.51 -7.82
N GLY A 64 -6.76 -18.03 -7.41
CA GLY A 64 -7.38 -18.35 -6.12
C GLY A 64 -6.83 -17.57 -4.91
N MET A 65 -5.84 -16.70 -5.08
CA MET A 65 -5.30 -15.88 -3.98
C MET A 65 -6.31 -14.81 -3.53
N VAL A 66 -6.54 -14.72 -2.22
CA VAL A 66 -7.29 -13.62 -1.60
C VAL A 66 -6.38 -12.42 -1.44
N LEU A 67 -6.77 -11.29 -2.04
CA LEU A 67 -6.02 -10.03 -1.97
C LEU A 67 -6.84 -8.96 -1.23
N GLY A 68 -6.28 -8.42 -0.15
CA GLY A 68 -6.74 -7.19 0.48
C GLY A 68 -6.01 -5.98 -0.11
N VAL A 69 -6.67 -4.81 -0.12
CA VAL A 69 -6.07 -3.55 -0.55
C VAL A 69 -6.18 -2.55 0.60
N SER A 70 -5.04 -2.23 1.20
CA SER A 70 -4.92 -1.16 2.17
C SER A 70 -4.96 0.18 1.44
N ILE A 71 -5.88 1.06 1.82
CA ILE A 71 -6.07 2.38 1.21
C ILE A 71 -5.83 3.49 2.25
N GLY A 72 -5.36 4.64 1.78
CA GLY A 72 -5.11 5.80 2.61
C GLY A 72 -5.06 7.08 1.78
N PRO A 73 -5.31 8.25 2.38
CA PRO A 73 -5.32 9.49 1.65
C PRO A 73 -3.91 9.87 1.22
N ASN A 74 -3.81 10.68 0.17
CA ASN A 74 -2.60 11.42 -0.10
C ASN A 74 -2.26 12.34 1.11
N ARG A 75 -0.98 12.74 1.25
CA ARG A 75 -0.61 13.73 2.29
C ARG A 75 -1.28 15.08 2.02
N PHE A 76 -1.97 15.62 3.01
CA PHE A 76 -2.52 16.98 3.02
C PHE A 76 -2.44 17.61 4.41
N ASP A 77 -2.56 18.94 4.47
CA ASP A 77 -2.72 19.71 5.72
C ASP A 77 -4.21 19.88 6.10
N ASP A 78 -5.13 19.49 5.22
CA ASP A 78 -6.58 19.66 5.34
C ASP A 78 -7.29 18.30 5.51
N ARG A 79 -8.14 18.19 6.55
CA ARG A 79 -8.83 16.95 6.91
C ARG A 79 -9.98 16.61 5.97
N ASP A 80 -10.69 17.60 5.42
CA ASP A 80 -11.89 17.35 4.62
C ASP A 80 -11.53 16.65 3.30
N ARG A 81 -10.32 16.90 2.80
CA ARG A 81 -9.76 16.21 1.62
C ARG A 81 -9.49 14.72 1.86
N ALA A 82 -9.25 14.31 3.10
CA ALA A 82 -8.96 12.91 3.40
C ALA A 82 -10.19 12.01 3.16
N VAL A 83 -11.40 12.49 3.47
CA VAL A 83 -12.64 11.73 3.25
C VAL A 83 -12.88 11.51 1.76
N ALA A 84 -12.77 12.57 0.95
CA ALA A 84 -12.92 12.49 -0.50
C ALA A 84 -11.90 11.53 -1.15
N ASP A 85 -10.67 11.49 -0.62
CA ASP A 85 -9.64 10.55 -1.08
C ASP A 85 -10.01 9.09 -0.78
N TYR A 86 -10.63 8.80 0.37
CA TYR A 86 -11.12 7.46 0.67
C TYR A 86 -12.28 7.05 -0.24
N GLU A 87 -13.25 7.95 -0.45
CA GLU A 87 -14.38 7.70 -1.38
C GLU A 87 -13.85 7.38 -2.78
N LEU A 88 -12.90 8.19 -3.29
CA LEU A 88 -12.29 7.97 -4.60
C LEU A 88 -11.57 6.61 -4.70
N LEU A 89 -10.96 6.13 -3.62
CA LEU A 89 -10.24 4.84 -3.61
C LEU A 89 -11.18 3.64 -3.58
N VAL A 90 -12.34 3.75 -2.94
CA VAL A 90 -13.35 2.67 -2.90
C VAL A 90 -14.02 2.49 -4.27
N ASP A 91 -14.18 3.58 -5.01
CA ASP A 91 -14.84 3.57 -6.33
C ASP A 91 -13.93 3.11 -7.49
N ARG A 92 -12.63 2.88 -7.25
CA ARG A 92 -11.62 2.52 -8.27
C ARG A 92 -11.34 1.02 -8.31
#